data_AF-A0A3L7AQG8-F1
#
_entry.id   AF-A0A3L7AQG8-F1
#
_cell.length_a   1.000
_cell.length_b   1.000
_cell.length_c   1.000
_cell.angle_alpha   90.00
_cell.angle_beta   90.00
_cell.angle_gamma   90.00
#
_symmetry.space_group_name_H-M   'P 1'
#
loop_
_entity.id
_entity.type
_entity.pdbx_description
1 polymer ?
#
loop_
_entity_poly.entity_id
_entity_poly.type
_entity_poly.pdbx_seq_one_letter_code
_entity_poly.pdbx_strand_id
1 'polypeptide(L)'
;MDVVPFILTLIGGWLLGVAFVNWTLRMQPVRRGVIVHVGVAAVATAVMIVGVEGGGALIRALPEVLRGPVVMGQLALIPAICWTLLGVLSRVTSLARRPSRNPRTVPEWVEDRTGVTVTFHAVPMRLRTLYGWGIALAALVAVVISIPIVNDAVPRWATQSPMVFFAGAVIVAIPPYLVFRAVCARLTRSVLLRFTSRGLTLTEDGVSVQIPLSRVTRLVWSASGESARVEIQAPGANRSLLVSVARHGRGTLAQLPPLRARTASWLAEAGIAEAGIVEAGLVPVEHTGSRAKRAPARVFERVFE
;
A
#
# COMPACT_ATOMS: atom_id res chain seq x y z
N MET A 1 15.55 23.70 -17.96
CA MET A 1 15.34 23.48 -16.52
C MET A 1 16.46 22.60 -16.04
N ASP A 2 17.03 22.93 -14.89
CA ASP A 2 17.95 22.02 -14.22
C ASP A 2 17.19 20.78 -13.72
N VAL A 3 17.90 19.66 -13.61
CA VAL A 3 17.33 18.36 -13.23
C VAL A 3 16.63 18.42 -11.86
N VAL A 4 17.19 19.17 -10.91
CA VAL A 4 16.67 19.25 -9.54
C VAL A 4 15.30 19.95 -9.47
N PRO A 5 15.11 21.19 -9.98
CA PRO A 5 13.79 21.82 -10.06
C PRO A 5 12.74 20.98 -10.78
N PHE A 6 13.13 20.29 -11.85
CA PHE A 6 12.24 19.39 -12.59
C PHE A 6 11.75 18.24 -11.69
N ILE A 7 12.66 17.55 -11.00
CA ILE A 7 12.33 16.46 -10.08
C ILE A 7 11.43 16.97 -8.94
N LEU A 8 11.75 18.11 -8.33
CA LEU A 8 10.97 18.70 -7.24
C LEU A 8 9.55 19.07 -7.70
N THR A 9 9.40 19.57 -8.92
CA THR A 9 8.09 19.87 -9.52
C THR A 9 7.24 18.61 -9.66
N LEU A 10 7.82 17.51 -10.13
CA LEU A 10 7.13 16.23 -10.24
C LEU A 10 6.75 15.65 -8.88
N ILE A 11 7.66 15.71 -7.90
CA ILE A 11 7.40 15.27 -6.52
C ILE A 11 6.27 16.10 -5.91
N GLY A 12 6.31 17.43 -6.06
CA GLY A 12 5.26 18.32 -5.55
C GLY A 12 3.88 18.00 -6.13
N GLY A 13 3.81 17.77 -7.44
CA GLY A 13 2.60 17.31 -8.11
C GLY A 13 2.08 15.98 -7.59
N TRP A 14 2.98 14.99 -7.43
CA TRP A 14 2.63 13.69 -6.85
C TRP A 14 2.10 13.81 -5.42
N LEU A 15 2.77 14.57 -4.56
CA LEU A 15 2.34 14.80 -3.17
C LEU A 15 0.97 15.49 -3.11
N LEU A 16 0.69 16.43 -4.01
CA LEU A 16 -0.62 17.07 -4.13
C LEU A 16 -1.71 16.05 -4.47
N GLY A 17 -1.45 15.19 -5.46
CA GLY A 17 -2.34 14.08 -5.80
C GLY A 17 -2.59 13.14 -4.62
N VAL A 18 -1.54 12.72 -3.91
CA VAL A 18 -1.63 11.87 -2.71
C VAL A 18 -2.48 12.53 -1.62
N ALA A 19 -2.22 13.80 -1.33
CA ALA A 19 -2.97 14.56 -0.34
C ALA A 19 -4.46 14.65 -0.71
N PHE A 20 -4.77 14.95 -1.98
CA PHE A 20 -6.13 15.01 -2.49
C PHE A 20 -6.86 13.68 -2.36
N VAL A 21 -6.26 12.59 -2.83
CA VAL A 21 -6.85 11.24 -2.74
C VAL A 21 -7.12 10.87 -1.28
N ASN A 22 -6.14 11.07 -0.38
CA ASN A 22 -6.30 10.79 1.04
C ASN A 22 -7.39 11.64 1.69
N TRP A 23 -7.49 12.92 1.33
CA TRP A 23 -8.53 13.81 1.83
C TRP A 23 -9.92 13.34 1.40
N THR A 24 -10.13 13.02 0.12
CA THR A 24 -11.43 12.51 -0.37
C THR A 24 -11.80 11.14 0.18
N LEU A 25 -10.83 10.31 0.58
CA LEU A 25 -11.09 9.03 1.24
C LEU A 25 -11.57 9.20 2.68
N ARG A 26 -11.19 10.30 3.35
CA ARG A 26 -11.61 10.61 4.73
C ARG A 26 -12.95 11.34 4.82
N MET A 27 -13.51 11.78 3.70
CA MET A 27 -14.79 12.50 3.69
C MET A 27 -15.96 11.61 4.09
N GLN A 28 -16.77 12.11 5.02
CA GLN A 28 -18.07 11.54 5.37
C GLN A 28 -19.20 12.50 4.98
N PRO A 29 -20.30 12.01 4.38
CA PRO A 29 -20.52 10.64 3.93
C PRO A 29 -19.68 10.28 2.69
N VAL A 30 -19.36 8.99 2.54
CA VAL A 30 -18.53 8.42 1.46
C VAL A 30 -18.95 8.92 0.06
N ARG A 31 -20.25 9.08 -0.20
CA ARG A 31 -20.77 9.58 -1.48
C ARG A 31 -20.23 10.97 -1.85
N ARG A 32 -20.07 11.88 -0.88
CA ARG A 32 -19.48 13.21 -1.14
C ARG A 32 -18.03 13.08 -1.57
N GLY A 33 -17.27 12.24 -0.87
CA GLY A 33 -15.89 11.93 -1.24
C GLY A 33 -15.77 11.41 -2.67
N VAL A 34 -16.69 10.53 -3.10
CA VAL A 34 -16.73 10.00 -4.48
C VAL A 34 -17.03 11.12 -5.48
N ILE A 35 -18.07 11.93 -5.25
CA ILE A 35 -18.47 13.01 -6.18
C ILE A 35 -17.33 14.02 -6.35
N VAL A 36 -16.73 14.49 -5.24
CA VAL A 36 -15.61 15.43 -5.28
C VAL A 36 -14.42 14.84 -6.02
N HIS A 37 -14.08 13.59 -5.74
CA HIS A 37 -12.95 12.91 -6.39
C HIS A 37 -13.15 12.80 -7.90
N VAL A 38 -14.32 12.33 -8.35
CA VAL A 38 -14.62 12.19 -9.78
C VAL A 38 -14.70 13.56 -10.46
N GLY A 39 -15.34 14.54 -9.82
CA GLY A 39 -15.45 15.89 -10.36
C GLY A 39 -14.10 16.57 -10.56
N VAL A 40 -13.24 16.54 -9.54
CA VAL A 40 -11.87 17.10 -9.64
C VAL A 40 -11.04 16.33 -10.67
N ALA A 41 -11.14 15.00 -10.72
CA ALA A 41 -10.45 14.20 -11.73
C ALA A 41 -10.85 14.62 -13.15
N ALA A 42 -12.15 14.79 -13.41
CA ALA A 42 -12.68 15.19 -14.70
C ALA A 42 -12.24 16.62 -15.07
N VAL A 43 -12.38 17.58 -14.15
CA VAL A 43 -11.99 18.98 -14.38
C VAL A 43 -10.48 19.10 -14.61
N ALA A 44 -9.66 18.47 -13.77
CA ALA A 44 -8.20 18.52 -13.93
C ALA A 44 -7.76 17.87 -15.25
N THR A 45 -8.39 16.76 -15.65
CA THR A 45 -8.13 16.12 -16.94
C THR A 45 -8.51 17.04 -18.11
N ALA A 46 -9.69 17.67 -18.07
CA ALA A 46 -10.13 18.61 -19.10
C ALA A 46 -9.19 19.83 -19.21
N VAL A 47 -8.79 20.41 -18.08
CA VAL A 47 -7.81 21.51 -18.03
C VAL A 47 -6.48 21.08 -18.65
N MET A 48 -6.02 19.86 -18.38
CA MET A 48 -4.78 19.34 -18.96
C MET A 48 -4.91 19.16 -20.48
N ILE A 49 -6.02 18.59 -20.97
CA ILE A 49 -6.28 18.42 -22.41
C ILE A 49 -6.27 19.77 -23.10
N VAL A 50 -7.04 20.75 -22.60
CA VAL A 50 -7.08 22.11 -23.16
C VAL A 50 -5.70 22.77 -23.12
N GLY A 51 -4.94 22.56 -22.05
CA GLY A 51 -3.58 23.09 -21.92
C GLY A 51 -2.59 22.48 -22.92
N VAL A 52 -2.75 21.19 -23.24
CA VAL A 52 -1.93 20.49 -24.24
C VAL A 52 -2.35 20.85 -25.66
N GLU A 53 -3.65 20.87 -25.96
CA GLU A 53 -4.20 21.18 -27.30
C GLU A 53 -4.06 22.66 -27.65
N GLY A 54 -4.26 23.56 -26.68
CA GLY A 54 -3.98 24.99 -26.82
C GLY A 54 -2.50 25.31 -27.01
N GLY A 55 -1.64 24.33 -26.71
CA GLY A 55 -0.24 24.28 -27.08
C GLY A 55 0.60 25.47 -26.63
N GLY A 56 1.67 25.72 -27.39
CA GLY A 56 2.59 26.83 -27.13
C GLY A 56 2.00 28.21 -27.41
N ALA A 57 0.82 28.33 -28.02
CA ALA A 57 0.17 29.61 -28.29
C ALA A 57 -0.37 30.26 -27.02
N LEU A 58 -1.04 29.48 -26.17
CA LEU A 58 -1.50 29.92 -24.85
C LEU A 58 -0.32 30.34 -23.95
N ILE A 59 0.75 29.54 -23.96
CA ILE A 59 1.96 29.82 -23.18
C ILE A 59 2.69 31.05 -23.71
N ARG A 60 2.75 31.25 -25.03
CA ARG A 60 3.37 32.44 -25.65
C ARG A 60 2.56 33.71 -25.40
N ALA A 61 1.23 33.61 -25.25
CA ALA A 61 0.38 34.76 -24.93
C ALA A 61 0.55 35.26 -23.48
N LEU A 62 1.14 34.45 -22.58
CA LEU A 62 1.42 34.84 -21.21
C LEU A 62 2.66 35.76 -21.12
N PRO A 63 2.67 36.70 -20.15
CA PRO A 63 3.86 37.46 -19.77
C PRO A 63 5.04 36.55 -19.44
N GLU A 64 6.26 36.96 -19.80
CA GLU A 64 7.49 36.15 -19.65
C GLU A 64 7.66 35.60 -18.22
N VAL A 65 7.35 36.41 -17.22
CA VAL A 65 7.43 36.07 -15.79
C VAL A 65 6.52 34.88 -15.41
N LEU A 66 5.40 34.71 -16.11
CA LEU A 66 4.41 33.65 -15.83
C LEU A 66 4.64 32.38 -16.65
N ARG A 67 5.41 32.43 -17.73
CA ARG A 67 5.64 31.26 -18.61
C ARG A 67 6.28 30.10 -17.86
N GLY A 68 7.35 30.37 -17.10
CA GLY A 68 8.06 29.36 -16.31
C GLY A 68 7.16 28.68 -15.27
N PRO A 69 6.50 29.44 -14.37
CA PRO A 69 5.57 28.89 -13.39
C PRO A 69 4.41 28.09 -14.00
N VAL A 70 3.85 28.54 -15.12
CA VAL A 70 2.75 27.82 -15.81
C VAL A 70 3.24 26.49 -16.36
N VAL A 71 4.41 26.45 -17.00
CA VAL A 71 5.02 25.20 -17.49
C VAL A 71 5.34 24.27 -16.33
N MET A 72 5.91 24.77 -15.23
CA MET A 72 6.15 23.97 -14.03
C MET A 72 4.83 23.43 -13.44
N GLY A 73 3.79 24.25 -13.39
CA GLY A 73 2.45 23.85 -12.97
C GLY A 73 1.87 22.73 -13.84
N GLN A 74 2.00 22.82 -15.16
CA GLN A 74 1.58 21.75 -16.08
C GLN A 74 2.34 20.45 -15.84
N LEU A 75 3.66 20.53 -15.65
CA LEU A 75 4.49 19.36 -15.36
C LEU A 75 4.13 18.72 -14.01
N ALA A 76 3.82 19.52 -12.98
CA ALA A 76 3.35 19.03 -11.69
C ALA A 76 1.92 18.44 -11.78
N LEU A 77 1.10 18.95 -12.68
CA LEU A 77 -0.29 18.50 -12.84
C LEU A 77 -0.36 17.07 -13.40
N ILE A 78 0.60 16.66 -14.23
CA ILE A 78 0.68 15.29 -14.79
C ILE A 78 0.64 14.22 -13.69
N PRO A 79 1.61 14.14 -12.75
CA PRO A 79 1.58 13.13 -11.70
C PRO A 79 0.38 13.30 -10.74
N ALA A 80 -0.09 14.53 -10.49
CA ALA A 80 -1.26 14.79 -9.67
C ALA A 80 -2.54 14.16 -10.28
N ILE A 81 -2.76 14.36 -11.58
CA ILE A 81 -3.89 13.80 -12.33
C ILE A 81 -3.76 12.28 -12.38
N CYS A 82 -2.58 11.75 -12.73
CA CYS A 82 -2.37 10.30 -12.79
C CYS A 82 -2.73 9.62 -11.46
N TRP A 83 -2.27 10.18 -10.33
CA TRP A 83 -2.59 9.64 -9.02
C TRP A 83 -4.09 9.74 -8.68
N THR A 84 -4.72 10.84 -9.06
CA THR A 84 -6.16 11.05 -8.86
C THR A 84 -6.97 10.05 -9.69
N LEU A 85 -6.62 9.82 -10.96
CA LEU A 85 -7.27 8.82 -11.81
C LEU A 85 -7.10 7.39 -11.29
N LEU A 86 -5.92 7.05 -10.75
CA LEU A 86 -5.71 5.77 -10.05
C LEU A 86 -6.64 5.63 -8.83
N GLY A 87 -6.86 6.72 -8.09
CA GLY A 87 -7.84 6.78 -7.01
C GLY A 87 -9.28 6.50 -7.48
N VAL A 88 -9.69 7.09 -8.60
CA VAL A 88 -11.00 6.80 -9.23
C VAL A 88 -11.09 5.33 -9.62
N LEU A 89 -10.07 4.79 -10.28
CA LEU A 89 -10.03 3.39 -10.71
C LEU A 89 -10.15 2.43 -9.51
N SER A 90 -9.47 2.74 -8.40
CA SER A 90 -9.59 1.98 -7.15
C SER A 90 -11.03 1.95 -6.63
N ARG A 91 -11.73 3.10 -6.66
CA ARG A 91 -13.14 3.17 -6.28
C ARG A 91 -14.05 2.38 -7.23
N VAL A 92 -13.87 2.51 -8.54
CA VAL A 92 -14.64 1.77 -9.55
C VAL A 92 -14.43 0.26 -9.39
N THR A 93 -13.18 -0.18 -9.25
CA THR A 93 -12.88 -1.60 -9.01
C THR A 93 -13.44 -2.11 -7.69
N SER A 94 -13.50 -1.27 -6.64
CA SER A 94 -14.16 -1.64 -5.38
C SER A 94 -15.68 -1.81 -5.51
N LEU A 95 -16.35 -0.96 -6.29
CA LEU A 95 -17.78 -1.05 -6.60
C LEU A 95 -18.11 -2.25 -7.49
N ALA A 96 -17.23 -2.55 -8.46
CA ALA A 96 -17.36 -3.67 -9.38
C ALA A 96 -17.04 -5.03 -8.73
N ARG A 97 -16.41 -5.05 -7.55
CA ARG A 97 -16.18 -6.30 -6.80
C ARG A 97 -17.53 -6.84 -6.34
N ARG A 98 -17.99 -7.88 -7.04
CA ARG A 98 -19.10 -8.70 -6.56
C ARG A 98 -18.73 -9.33 -5.21
N PRO A 99 -19.65 -9.39 -4.24
CA PRO A 99 -19.41 -10.13 -3.00
C PRO A 99 -19.02 -11.56 -3.36
N SER A 100 -17.91 -12.02 -2.78
CA SER A 100 -17.44 -13.38 -3.05
C SER A 100 -18.47 -14.37 -2.54
N ARG A 101 -18.83 -15.37 -3.37
CA ARG A 101 -19.76 -16.43 -2.99
C ARG A 101 -19.31 -17.22 -1.75
N ASN A 102 -18.00 -17.26 -1.49
CA ASN A 102 -17.43 -17.80 -0.26
C ASN A 102 -16.80 -16.66 0.55
N PRO A 103 -17.40 -16.25 1.69
CA PRO A 103 -16.79 -15.24 2.55
C PRO A 103 -15.43 -15.75 2.99
N ARG A 104 -14.39 -14.94 2.77
CA ARG A 104 -13.05 -15.27 3.23
C ARG A 104 -12.96 -14.96 4.72
N THR A 105 -12.46 -15.89 5.52
CA THR A 105 -12.29 -15.72 6.96
C THR A 105 -10.87 -15.30 7.30
N VAL A 106 -10.74 -14.49 8.36
CA VAL A 106 -9.43 -14.20 8.97
C VAL A 106 -9.00 -15.46 9.72
N PRO A 107 -7.70 -15.85 9.69
CA PRO A 107 -7.21 -16.95 10.51
C PRO A 107 -7.57 -16.75 11.99
N GLU A 108 -8.06 -17.80 12.63
CA GLU A 108 -8.48 -17.73 14.03
C GLU A 108 -7.35 -18.15 14.97
N TRP A 109 -7.30 -17.48 16.13
CA TRP A 109 -6.47 -17.94 17.24
C TRP A 109 -7.09 -19.20 17.84
N VAL A 110 -6.33 -20.29 17.86
CA VAL A 110 -6.70 -21.53 18.54
C VAL A 110 -6.03 -21.54 19.91
N GLU A 111 -6.82 -21.78 20.95
CA GLU A 111 -6.29 -21.89 22.30
C GLU A 111 -5.98 -23.35 22.61
N ASP A 112 -4.75 -23.60 23.05
CA ASP A 112 -4.30 -24.89 23.54
C ASP A 112 -4.10 -24.79 25.07
N ARG A 113 -4.04 -25.93 25.76
CA ARG A 113 -3.93 -26.02 27.23
C ARG A 113 -2.77 -25.23 27.84
N THR A 114 -1.79 -24.84 27.03
CA THR A 114 -0.54 -24.22 27.48
C THR A 114 -0.18 -22.94 26.72
N GLY A 115 -0.99 -22.51 25.75
CA GLY A 115 -0.66 -21.34 24.93
C GLY A 115 -1.70 -21.04 23.86
N VAL A 116 -1.44 -19.99 23.08
CA VAL A 116 -2.31 -19.56 21.97
C VAL A 116 -1.56 -19.72 20.67
N THR A 117 -2.19 -20.35 19.68
CA THR A 117 -1.61 -20.61 18.36
C THR A 117 -2.39 -19.91 17.25
N VAL A 118 -1.68 -19.51 16.20
CA VAL A 118 -2.28 -19.03 14.96
C VAL A 118 -1.52 -19.60 13.77
N THR A 119 -2.26 -20.07 12.77
CA THR A 119 -1.71 -20.56 11.51
C THR A 119 -2.02 -19.56 10.41
N PHE A 120 -1.00 -19.16 9.65
CA PHE A 120 -1.17 -18.25 8.53
C PHE A 120 -0.12 -18.50 7.45
N HIS A 121 -0.36 -17.98 6.26
CA HIS A 121 0.61 -18.02 5.17
C HIS A 121 1.37 -16.71 5.11
N ALA A 122 2.69 -16.78 5.00
CA ALA A 122 3.54 -15.60 4.88
C ALA A 122 4.71 -15.85 3.94
N VAL A 123 5.23 -14.76 3.37
CA VAL A 123 6.48 -14.76 2.61
C VAL A 123 7.60 -14.26 3.51
N PRO A 124 8.70 -15.02 3.70
CA PRO A 124 9.85 -14.59 4.49
C PRO A 124 10.63 -13.53 3.71
N MET A 125 10.20 -12.28 3.83
CA MET A 125 10.75 -11.16 3.09
C MET A 125 10.74 -9.89 3.95
N ARG A 126 11.77 -9.06 3.80
CA ARG A 126 11.85 -7.76 4.45
C ARG A 126 11.01 -6.73 3.67
N LEU A 127 10.43 -5.77 4.39
CA LEU A 127 9.66 -4.69 3.76
C LEU A 127 10.49 -3.89 2.75
N ARG A 128 11.79 -3.69 3.02
CA ARG A 128 12.73 -3.05 2.08
C ARG A 128 12.82 -3.79 0.74
N THR A 129 12.78 -5.12 0.77
CA THR A 129 12.80 -5.94 -0.46
C THR A 129 11.49 -5.79 -1.23
N LEU A 130 10.34 -5.69 -0.55
CA LEU A 130 9.06 -5.38 -1.19
C LEU A 130 9.10 -4.03 -1.91
N TYR A 131 9.58 -2.98 -1.24
CA TYR A 131 9.73 -1.67 -1.86
C TYR A 131 10.74 -1.69 -3.01
N GLY A 132 11.84 -2.43 -2.88
CA GLY A 132 12.80 -2.64 -3.97
C GLY A 132 12.15 -3.24 -5.21
N TRP A 133 11.31 -4.26 -5.05
CA TRP A 133 10.51 -4.82 -6.16
C TRP A 133 9.58 -3.79 -6.79
N GLY A 134 8.88 -2.99 -5.97
CA GLY A 134 8.00 -1.94 -6.45
C GLY A 134 8.74 -0.87 -7.27
N ILE A 135 9.90 -0.42 -6.78
CA ILE A 135 10.74 0.57 -7.47
C ILE A 135 11.29 -0.01 -8.78
N ALA A 136 11.82 -1.24 -8.75
CA ALA A 136 12.34 -1.90 -9.94
C ALA A 136 11.26 -2.09 -11.02
N LEU A 137 10.06 -2.49 -10.61
CA LEU A 137 8.90 -2.63 -11.50
C LEU A 137 8.50 -1.30 -12.13
N ALA A 138 8.40 -0.24 -11.31
CA ALA A 138 8.07 1.09 -11.79
C ALA A 138 9.13 1.64 -12.76
N ALA A 139 10.42 1.44 -12.46
CA ALA A 139 11.53 1.82 -13.32
C ALA A 139 11.49 1.07 -14.66
N LEU A 140 11.24 -0.25 -14.64
CA LEU A 140 11.10 -1.05 -15.85
C LEU A 140 9.95 -0.53 -16.73
N VAL A 141 8.78 -0.29 -16.14
CA VAL A 141 7.62 0.24 -16.87
C VAL A 141 7.93 1.63 -17.44
N ALA A 142 8.60 2.50 -16.68
CA ALA A 142 9.00 3.82 -17.16
C ALA A 142 9.95 3.74 -18.37
N VAL A 143 10.96 2.87 -18.33
CA VAL A 143 11.89 2.65 -19.46
C VAL A 143 11.17 2.11 -20.69
N VAL A 144 10.27 1.13 -20.52
CA VAL A 144 9.54 0.56 -21.66
C VAL A 144 8.58 1.58 -22.27
N ILE A 145 7.94 2.42 -21.46
CA ILE A 145 7.06 3.50 -21.92
C ILE A 145 7.86 4.65 -22.55
N SER A 146 9.10 4.93 -22.12
CA SER A 146 9.88 6.02 -22.69
C SER A 146 10.30 5.76 -24.15
N ILE A 147 10.52 4.51 -24.55
CA ILE A 147 10.90 4.14 -25.93
C ILE A 147 9.89 4.64 -26.98
N PRO A 148 8.58 4.33 -26.89
CA PRO A 148 7.61 4.83 -27.86
C PRO A 148 7.32 6.33 -27.71
N ILE A 149 7.60 6.94 -26.55
CA ILE A 149 7.50 8.40 -26.38
C ILE A 149 8.59 9.10 -27.20
N VAL A 150 9.84 8.66 -27.08
CA VAL A 150 10.98 9.24 -27.83
C VAL A 150 10.83 9.09 -29.34
N ASN A 151 10.16 8.02 -29.79
CA ASN A 151 9.93 7.74 -31.22
C ASN A 151 8.61 8.35 -31.77
N ASP A 152 7.96 9.25 -31.02
CA ASP A 152 6.65 9.84 -31.34
C ASP A 152 5.59 8.78 -31.74
N ALA A 153 5.74 7.55 -31.24
CA ALA A 153 4.81 6.46 -31.51
C ALA A 153 3.58 6.57 -30.62
N VAL A 154 3.73 7.06 -29.38
CA VAL A 154 2.61 7.23 -28.44
C VAL A 154 1.55 8.20 -28.98
N PRO A 155 1.86 9.44 -29.42
CA PRO A 155 0.84 10.33 -29.96
C PRO A 155 0.14 9.76 -31.20
N ARG A 156 0.91 9.11 -32.08
CA ARG A 156 0.36 8.47 -33.30
C ARG A 156 -0.59 7.32 -32.96
N TRP A 157 -0.18 6.40 -32.10
CA TRP A 157 -1.01 5.26 -31.69
C TRP A 157 -2.20 5.68 -30.85
N ALA A 158 -2.05 6.63 -29.93
CA ALA A 158 -3.15 7.14 -29.13
C ALA A 158 -4.24 7.79 -29.99
N THR A 159 -3.86 8.48 -31.07
CA THR A 159 -4.78 9.18 -31.97
C THR A 159 -5.40 8.23 -33.02
N GLN A 160 -4.60 7.33 -33.61
CA GLN A 160 -5.06 6.44 -34.68
C GLN A 160 -5.71 5.16 -34.17
N SER A 161 -5.29 4.65 -33.01
CA SER A 161 -5.72 3.36 -32.47
C SER A 161 -5.51 3.29 -30.95
N PRO A 162 -6.33 4.00 -30.13
CA PRO A 162 -6.19 4.01 -28.68
C PRO A 162 -6.23 2.59 -28.06
N MET A 163 -6.94 1.65 -28.69
CA MET A 163 -6.92 0.24 -28.28
C MET A 163 -5.53 -0.41 -28.35
N VAL A 164 -4.72 -0.10 -29.37
CA VAL A 164 -3.35 -0.62 -29.52
C VAL A 164 -2.46 -0.08 -28.41
N PHE A 165 -2.61 1.20 -28.06
CA PHE A 165 -1.90 1.80 -26.94
C PHE A 165 -2.25 1.11 -25.61
N PHE A 166 -3.53 0.92 -25.31
CA PHE A 166 -3.96 0.20 -24.10
C PHE A 166 -3.46 -1.25 -24.08
N ALA A 167 -3.59 -1.97 -25.20
CA ALA A 167 -3.10 -3.35 -25.29
C ALA A 167 -1.59 -3.43 -25.06
N GLY A 168 -0.80 -2.52 -25.68
CA GLY A 168 0.64 -2.42 -25.45
C GLY A 168 0.98 -2.15 -23.98
N ALA A 169 0.32 -1.18 -23.35
CA ALA A 169 0.52 -0.88 -21.93
C ALA A 169 0.23 -2.09 -21.03
N VAL A 170 -0.86 -2.82 -21.32
CA VAL A 170 -1.23 -4.04 -20.59
C VAL A 170 -0.20 -5.15 -20.79
N ILE A 171 0.27 -5.38 -22.03
CA ILE A 171 1.29 -6.38 -22.36
C ILE A 171 2.62 -6.07 -21.67
N VAL A 172 2.95 -4.80 -21.47
CA VAL A 172 4.17 -4.38 -20.76
C VAL A 172 4.02 -4.53 -19.24
N ALA A 173 2.88 -4.16 -18.68
CA ALA A 173 2.67 -4.15 -17.23
C ALA A 173 2.41 -5.55 -16.64
N ILE A 174 1.74 -6.44 -17.39
CA ILE A 174 1.34 -7.77 -16.90
C ILE A 174 2.54 -8.68 -16.58
N PRO A 175 3.52 -8.91 -17.48
CA PRO A 175 4.58 -9.89 -17.25
C PRO A 175 5.36 -9.66 -15.96
N PRO A 176 5.85 -8.45 -15.65
CA PRO A 176 6.65 -8.26 -14.44
C PRO A 176 5.77 -8.34 -13.17
N TYR A 177 4.48 -7.97 -13.24
CA TYR A 177 3.52 -8.26 -12.17
C TYR A 177 3.31 -9.77 -11.96
N LEU A 178 3.18 -10.55 -13.04
CA LEU A 178 3.04 -12.01 -12.96
C LEU A 178 4.30 -12.67 -12.40
N VAL A 179 5.50 -12.18 -12.78
CA VAL A 179 6.77 -12.64 -12.22
C VAL A 179 6.82 -12.38 -10.72
N PHE A 180 6.52 -11.15 -10.28
CA PHE A 180 6.48 -10.80 -8.86
C PHE A 180 5.49 -11.71 -8.09
N ARG A 181 4.29 -11.90 -8.64
CA ARG A 181 3.28 -12.77 -8.05
C ARG A 181 3.73 -14.22 -8.00
N ALA A 182 4.39 -14.73 -9.03
CA ALA A 182 4.91 -16.09 -9.08
C ALA A 182 6.03 -16.30 -8.07
N VAL A 183 6.94 -15.32 -7.91
CA VAL A 183 7.99 -15.35 -6.88
C VAL A 183 7.36 -15.37 -5.48
N CYS A 184 6.41 -14.48 -5.19
CA CYS A 184 5.71 -14.47 -3.90
C CYS A 184 4.97 -15.79 -3.63
N ALA A 185 4.32 -16.34 -4.66
CA ALA A 185 3.63 -17.63 -4.55
C ALA A 185 4.60 -18.80 -4.27
N ARG A 186 5.82 -18.77 -4.84
CA ARG A 186 6.86 -19.78 -4.60
C ARG A 186 7.51 -19.64 -3.23
N LEU A 187 7.63 -18.42 -2.72
CA LEU A 187 8.22 -18.13 -1.41
C LEU A 187 7.21 -18.20 -0.27
N THR A 188 5.93 -18.44 -0.55
CA THR A 188 4.91 -18.53 0.50
C THR A 188 5.12 -19.79 1.33
N ARG A 189 5.21 -19.61 2.65
CA ARG A 189 5.36 -20.68 3.64
C ARG A 189 4.15 -20.78 4.54
N SER A 190 3.90 -21.96 5.08
CA SER A 190 2.92 -22.13 6.16
C SER A 190 3.61 -21.85 7.48
N VAL A 191 3.11 -20.84 8.20
CA VAL A 191 3.66 -20.41 9.47
C VAL A 191 2.67 -20.73 10.58
N LEU A 192 3.15 -21.45 11.58
CA LEU A 192 2.47 -21.64 12.85
C LEU A 192 3.21 -20.83 13.91
N LEU A 193 2.51 -19.88 14.52
CA LEU A 193 3.04 -19.07 15.59
C LEU A 193 2.34 -19.44 16.89
N ARG A 194 3.11 -19.80 17.90
CA ARG A 194 2.61 -20.17 19.23
C ARG A 194 3.18 -19.23 20.29
N PHE A 195 2.29 -18.59 21.02
CA PHE A 195 2.64 -17.83 22.21
C PHE A 195 2.36 -18.66 23.47
N THR A 196 3.34 -18.68 24.36
CA THR A 196 3.24 -19.23 25.72
C THR A 196 3.78 -18.20 26.70
N SER A 197 3.52 -18.39 28.00
CA SER A 197 4.09 -17.53 29.04
C SER A 197 5.62 -17.56 29.09
N ARG A 198 6.27 -18.60 28.54
CA ARG A 198 7.73 -18.78 28.58
C ARG A 198 8.43 -18.31 27.31
N GLY A 199 7.72 -18.21 26.19
CA GLY A 199 8.36 -18.06 24.89
C GLY A 199 7.40 -18.05 23.71
N LEU A 200 7.95 -17.62 22.59
CA LEU A 200 7.37 -17.67 21.27
C LEU A 200 7.96 -18.86 20.52
N THR A 201 7.12 -19.73 19.97
CA THR A 201 7.57 -20.77 19.03
C THR A 201 7.08 -20.42 17.65
N LEU A 202 8.01 -20.28 16.71
CA LEU A 202 7.75 -20.05 15.30
C LEU A 202 8.08 -21.33 14.54
N THR A 203 7.08 -21.91 13.90
CA THR A 203 7.25 -23.09 13.04
C THR A 203 7.02 -22.70 11.59
N GLU A 204 8.06 -22.82 10.77
CA GLU A 204 8.03 -22.56 9.32
C GLU A 204 8.25 -23.89 8.58
N ASP A 205 7.28 -24.33 7.78
CA ASP A 205 7.37 -25.56 6.96
C ASP A 205 7.90 -26.78 7.75
N GLY A 206 7.47 -26.91 9.01
CA GLY A 206 7.85 -28.01 9.91
C GLY A 206 9.10 -27.77 10.78
N VAL A 207 9.90 -26.75 10.49
CA VAL A 207 11.06 -26.38 11.31
C VAL A 207 10.62 -25.41 12.40
N SER A 208 10.80 -25.80 13.67
CA SER A 208 10.39 -25.00 14.82
C SER A 208 11.58 -24.31 15.48
N VAL A 209 11.45 -23.00 15.70
CA VAL A 209 12.41 -22.18 16.45
C VAL A 209 11.71 -21.64 17.69
N GLN A 210 12.25 -21.95 18.86
CA GLN A 210 11.76 -21.43 20.12
C GLN A 210 12.60 -20.21 20.54
N ILE A 211 11.92 -19.09 20.78
CA ILE A 211 12.51 -17.82 21.15
C ILE A 211 11.95 -17.43 22.52
N PRO A 212 12.77 -17.35 23.58
CA PRO A 212 12.34 -16.85 24.87
C PRO A 212 11.82 -15.41 24.74
N LEU A 213 10.70 -15.07 25.40
CA LEU A 213 10.13 -13.72 25.32
C LEU A 213 11.12 -12.66 25.79
N SER A 214 11.93 -12.96 26.80
CA SER A 214 12.98 -12.07 27.31
C SER A 214 14.09 -11.74 26.30
N ARG A 215 14.22 -12.52 25.21
CA ARG A 215 15.19 -12.27 24.14
C ARG A 215 14.59 -11.52 22.95
N VAL A 216 13.27 -11.32 22.93
CA VAL A 216 12.61 -10.58 21.85
C VAL A 216 12.83 -9.09 22.08
N THR A 217 13.61 -8.47 21.20
CA THR A 217 13.90 -7.03 21.28
C THR A 217 12.83 -6.21 20.57
N ARG A 218 12.19 -6.75 19.54
CA ARG A 218 11.13 -6.07 18.79
C ARG A 218 10.15 -7.07 18.18
N LEU A 219 8.85 -6.80 18.35
CA LEU A 219 7.76 -7.57 17.73
C LEU A 219 6.77 -6.64 17.05
N VAL A 220 6.76 -6.59 15.72
CA VAL A 220 5.76 -5.82 14.97
C VAL A 220 4.62 -6.74 14.55
N TRP A 221 3.38 -6.38 14.90
CA TRP A 221 2.16 -7.08 14.50
C TRP A 221 1.23 -6.13 13.74
N SER A 222 1.25 -6.19 12.41
CA SER A 222 0.34 -5.42 11.56
C SER A 222 -0.75 -6.34 11.02
N ALA A 223 -1.95 -6.23 11.58
CA ALA A 223 -3.01 -7.20 11.34
C ALA A 223 -3.66 -7.09 9.95
N SER A 224 -3.70 -5.89 9.39
CA SER A 224 -4.43 -5.61 8.16
C SER A 224 -3.71 -4.60 7.27
N GLY A 225 -4.21 -4.45 6.04
CA GLY A 225 -3.68 -3.51 5.05
C GLY A 225 -2.60 -4.11 4.13
N GLU A 226 -2.06 -3.25 3.26
CA GLU A 226 -1.07 -3.63 2.24
C GLU A 226 0.27 -4.07 2.85
N SER A 227 0.52 -3.69 4.11
CA SER A 227 1.71 -4.01 4.88
C SER A 227 1.47 -5.01 6.02
N ALA A 228 0.38 -5.78 5.97
CA ALA A 228 0.08 -6.80 6.99
C ALA A 228 1.27 -7.77 7.15
N ARG A 229 1.85 -7.79 8.35
CA ARG A 229 3.15 -8.45 8.59
C ARG A 229 3.39 -8.78 10.05
N VAL A 230 4.29 -9.73 10.24
CA VAL A 230 4.91 -10.06 11.52
C VAL A 230 6.41 -9.88 11.40
N GLU A 231 7.01 -9.03 12.23
CA GLU A 231 8.47 -8.92 12.36
C GLU A 231 8.89 -9.30 13.76
N ILE A 232 9.81 -10.25 13.89
CA ILE A 232 10.38 -10.70 15.16
C ILE A 232 11.87 -10.41 15.10
N GLN A 233 12.36 -9.60 16.02
CA GLN A 233 13.80 -9.39 16.22
C GLN A 233 14.20 -9.97 17.56
N ALA A 234 15.20 -10.85 17.51
CA ALA A 234 15.81 -11.48 18.66
C ALA A 234 17.25 -11.88 18.29
N PRO A 235 18.19 -11.89 19.25
CA PRO A 235 19.55 -12.34 18.99
C PRO A 235 19.57 -13.73 18.35
N GLY A 236 20.10 -13.83 17.13
CA GLY A 236 20.16 -15.08 16.37
C GLY A 236 18.85 -15.53 15.69
N ALA A 237 17.74 -14.81 15.85
CA ALA A 237 16.43 -15.22 15.35
C ALA A 237 15.61 -14.05 14.74
N ASN A 238 16.24 -13.29 13.84
CA ASN A 238 15.55 -12.22 13.10
C ASN A 238 14.68 -12.79 11.98
N ARG A 239 13.38 -12.47 11.99
CA ARG A 239 12.39 -12.91 11.01
C ARG A 239 11.47 -11.76 10.59
N SER A 240 11.18 -11.69 9.30
CA SER A 240 10.24 -10.73 8.71
C SER A 240 9.33 -11.50 7.79
N LEU A 241 8.04 -11.53 8.13
CA LEU A 241 7.02 -12.35 7.49
C LEU A 241 5.93 -11.43 6.95
N LEU A 242 5.83 -11.35 5.62
CA LEU A 242 4.81 -10.54 4.95
C LEU A 242 3.60 -11.41 4.63
N VAL A 243 2.46 -11.04 5.20
CA VAL A 243 1.19 -11.76 5.02
C VAL A 243 0.46 -11.21 3.79
N SER A 244 0.46 -9.90 3.57
CA SER A 244 -0.31 -9.26 2.48
C SER A 244 -0.01 -9.78 1.08
N VAL A 245 1.23 -10.25 0.83
CA VAL A 245 1.70 -10.74 -0.49
C VAL A 245 1.71 -12.26 -0.60
N ALA A 246 1.39 -12.97 0.48
CA ALA A 246 1.42 -14.43 0.49
C ALA A 246 0.27 -15.02 -0.33
N ARG A 247 0.50 -16.23 -0.86
CA ARG A 247 -0.55 -17.01 -1.50
C ARG A 247 -1.44 -17.64 -0.43
N HIS A 248 -2.69 -17.20 -0.36
CA HIS A 248 -3.66 -17.74 0.61
C HIS A 248 -4.46 -18.89 0.01
N GLY A 249 -4.85 -19.82 0.88
CA GLY A 249 -5.82 -20.87 0.56
C GLY A 249 -7.18 -20.29 0.15
N ARG A 250 -7.99 -21.10 -0.53
CA ARG A 250 -9.37 -20.70 -0.87
C ARG A 250 -10.14 -20.47 0.43
N GLY A 251 -10.68 -19.27 0.61
CA GLY A 251 -11.48 -18.93 1.79
C GLY A 251 -10.71 -18.24 2.92
N THR A 252 -9.41 -17.97 2.80
CA THR A 252 -8.64 -17.24 3.83
C THR A 252 -8.31 -15.82 3.36
N LEU A 253 -8.41 -14.84 4.27
CA LEU A 253 -7.99 -13.47 4.03
C LEU A 253 -6.47 -13.31 4.18
N ALA A 254 -5.90 -12.37 3.42
CA ALA A 254 -4.51 -11.93 3.57
C ALA A 254 -4.36 -10.95 4.73
N GLN A 255 -4.82 -11.36 5.90
CA GLN A 255 -4.87 -10.58 7.13
C GLN A 255 -4.52 -11.50 8.30
N LEU A 256 -3.99 -10.91 9.36
CA LEU A 256 -3.81 -11.60 10.63
C LEU A 256 -4.98 -11.28 11.55
N PRO A 257 -5.31 -12.16 12.49
CA PRO A 257 -6.22 -11.80 13.57
C PRO A 257 -5.62 -10.69 14.44
N PRO A 258 -6.48 -9.85 15.06
CA PRO A 258 -6.02 -8.92 16.09
C PRO A 258 -5.33 -9.69 17.23
N LEU A 259 -4.35 -9.07 17.88
CA LEU A 259 -3.67 -9.67 19.02
C LEU A 259 -4.68 -9.93 20.15
N ARG A 260 -4.66 -11.14 20.71
CA ARG A 260 -5.49 -11.44 21.89
C ARG A 260 -4.94 -10.70 23.12
N ALA A 261 -5.84 -10.24 23.98
CA ALA A 261 -5.49 -9.56 25.23
C ALA A 261 -4.49 -10.35 26.10
N ARG A 262 -4.65 -11.68 26.15
CA ARG A 262 -3.75 -12.59 26.89
C ARG A 262 -2.34 -12.65 26.29
N THR A 263 -2.21 -12.57 24.97
CA THR A 263 -0.90 -12.52 24.31
C THR A 263 -0.25 -11.17 24.54
N ALA A 264 -1.03 -10.09 24.47
CA ALA A 264 -0.56 -8.75 24.77
C ALA A 264 -0.06 -8.63 26.22
N SER A 265 -0.75 -9.25 27.19
CA SER A 265 -0.31 -9.24 28.59
C SER A 265 1.03 -9.94 28.80
N TRP A 266 1.27 -11.11 28.20
CA TRP A 266 2.57 -11.80 28.28
C TRP A 266 3.71 -11.01 27.63
N LEU A 267 3.43 -10.28 26.55
CA LEU A 267 4.41 -9.40 25.91
C LEU A 267 4.74 -8.20 26.82
N ALA A 268 3.73 -7.59 27.44
CA ALA A 268 3.90 -6.52 28.41
C ALA A 268 4.71 -6.97 29.63
N GLU A 269 4.42 -8.15 30.19
CA GLU A 269 5.17 -8.75 31.30
C GLU A 269 6.64 -9.01 30.94
N ALA A 270 6.94 -9.30 29.68
CA ALA A 270 8.30 -9.48 29.17
C ALA A 270 9.04 -8.16 28.88
N GLY A 271 8.42 -7.00 29.14
CA GLY A 271 8.99 -5.68 28.89
C GLY A 271 8.86 -5.21 27.43
N ILE A 272 8.08 -5.91 26.60
CA ILE A 272 7.80 -5.51 25.22
C ILE A 272 6.59 -4.55 25.26
N ALA A 273 6.88 -3.27 25.49
CA ALA A 273 5.86 -2.23 25.58
C ALA A 273 5.05 -2.09 24.28
N GLU A 274 3.83 -1.54 24.37
CA GLU A 274 2.93 -1.23 23.23
C GLU A 274 3.62 -0.43 22.12
N ALA A 275 4.68 0.34 22.41
CA ALA A 275 5.49 1.01 21.40
C ALA A 275 6.21 0.04 20.43
N GLY A 276 6.50 -1.18 20.87
CA GLY A 276 7.02 -2.28 20.05
C GLY A 276 5.93 -2.95 19.22
N ILE A 277 4.72 -3.06 19.77
CA ILE A 277 3.51 -3.54 19.10
C ILE A 277 2.90 -2.38 18.31
N VAL A 278 3.59 -1.96 17.24
CA VAL A 278 2.98 -1.01 16.30
C VAL A 278 1.87 -1.73 15.56
N GLU A 279 0.64 -1.59 16.05
CA GLU A 279 -0.58 -1.88 15.31
C GLU A 279 -0.67 -0.87 14.16
N ALA A 280 0.19 -1.06 13.14
CA ALA A 280 0.18 -0.29 11.91
C ALA A 280 -1.06 -0.71 11.12
N GLY A 281 -2.20 -0.15 11.51
CA GLY A 281 -3.50 -0.35 10.93
C GLY A 281 -4.31 0.93 11.11
N LEU A 282 -4.51 1.65 10.01
CA LEU A 282 -5.44 2.77 9.90
C LEU A 282 -6.81 2.38 10.47
N VAL A 283 -7.25 3.18 11.44
CA VAL A 283 -8.63 3.46 11.87
C VAL A 283 -9.51 2.24 12.16
N PRO A 284 -9.91 1.99 13.43
CA PRO A 284 -11.04 1.11 13.68
C PRO A 284 -12.26 1.70 12.99
N VAL A 285 -12.85 0.96 12.04
CA VAL A 285 -14.23 1.19 11.65
C VAL A 285 -15.05 0.85 12.90
N GLU A 286 -15.44 1.88 13.63
CA GLU A 286 -16.41 1.78 14.70
C GLU A 286 -17.64 1.05 14.14
N HIS A 287 -17.86 -0.16 14.62
CA HIS A 287 -19.20 -0.71 14.66
C HIS A 287 -19.97 0.14 15.67
N THR A 288 -20.79 1.04 15.15
CA THR A 288 -21.77 1.83 15.92
C THR A 288 -22.64 0.86 16.73
N GLY A 289 -22.49 0.87 18.05
CA GLY A 289 -23.36 0.11 18.94
C GLY A 289 -22.89 0.02 20.39
N SER A 290 -23.31 1.00 21.21
CA SER A 290 -23.37 0.97 22.68
C SER A 290 -22.15 1.47 23.50
N ARG A 291 -22.26 2.75 23.88
CA ARG A 291 -21.91 3.41 25.16
C ARG A 291 -21.13 2.57 26.21
N ALA A 292 -19.93 3.02 26.61
CA ALA A 292 -19.71 3.72 27.89
C ALA A 292 -18.21 3.96 28.25
N LYS A 293 -17.96 5.22 28.72
CA LYS A 293 -17.00 5.70 29.75
C LYS A 293 -15.47 5.76 29.49
N ARG A 294 -15.01 7.02 29.27
CA ARG A 294 -13.84 7.78 29.84
C ARG A 294 -12.71 6.93 30.46
N ALA A 295 -11.41 7.12 30.19
CA ALA A 295 -10.55 8.32 30.03
C ALA A 295 -9.12 7.89 29.52
N PRO A 296 -8.03 8.70 29.59
CA PRO A 296 -7.75 9.96 28.89
C PRO A 296 -6.42 9.96 28.07
N ALA A 297 -6.23 11.05 27.32
CA ALA A 297 -4.97 11.68 26.89
C ALA A 297 -4.00 10.90 25.98
N ARG A 298 -4.15 11.17 24.68
CA ARG A 298 -3.19 10.96 23.60
C ARG A 298 -2.01 11.93 23.77
N VAL A 299 -0.79 11.44 23.63
CA VAL A 299 0.38 12.26 23.26
C VAL A 299 1.04 11.60 22.06
N PHE A 300 1.08 12.34 20.96
CA PHE A 300 1.81 12.04 19.73
C PHE A 300 3.22 12.62 19.85
N GLU A 301 4.24 11.89 19.41
CA GLU A 301 5.55 12.34 18.86
C GLU A 301 6.43 11.08 18.75
N ARG A 302 7.22 10.74 17.72
CA ARG A 302 7.70 11.39 16.50
C ARG A 302 7.87 10.35 15.40
N VAL A 303 7.83 10.86 14.18
CA VAL A 303 7.97 10.18 12.90
C VAL A 303 9.34 10.59 12.32
N PHE A 304 10.08 9.61 11.78
CA PHE A 304 11.37 9.68 11.06
C PHE A 304 12.65 9.93 11.87
N GLU A 305 13.42 8.84 12.05
CA GLU A 305 14.85 8.74 11.68
C GLU A 305 15.07 7.44 10.89
#